data_AF-A0A962RPW8-F1
#
_entry.id   AF-A0A962RPW8-F1
#
_cell.length_a   1.000
_cell.length_b   1.000
_cell.length_c   1.000
_cell.angle_alpha   90.00
_cell.angle_beta   90.00
_cell.angle_gamma   90.00
#
_symmetry.space_group_name_H-M   'P 1'
#
loop_
_entity.id
_entity.type
_entity.pdbx_description
1 polymer ?
#
loop_
_entity_poly.entity_id
_entity_poly.type
_entity_poly.pdbx_seq_one_letter_code
_entity_poly.pdbx_strand_id
1 'polypeptide(L)'
;MKTLLSLIGGVLMSVALLWVVQQLLLQPPLEQRTDRQRTRLEMVELQPPPPPVSSPPEPEMSEPPSPPPPPSLTVEAAPNAALALEQSIEAPELPLARLDPGALDIGRPGPAAAGAAATAPVAISQPRPPYPQSALRRGLEGWVRIEFTVTREGRVQAPRVIESTPANIFDQAA
;
A
#
# COMPACT_ATOMS: atom_id res chain seq x y z
N MET A 1 -35.41 -38.56 -42.11
CA MET A 1 -34.26 -37.80 -42.67
C MET A 1 -34.17 -36.37 -42.14
N LYS A 2 -35.25 -35.57 -42.15
CA LYS A 2 -35.22 -34.17 -41.66
C LYS A 2 -34.83 -33.99 -40.18
N THR A 3 -35.24 -34.90 -39.30
CA THR A 3 -34.88 -34.88 -37.86
C THR A 3 -33.41 -35.20 -37.61
N LEU A 4 -32.82 -36.09 -38.41
CA LEU A 4 -31.39 -36.42 -38.34
C LEU A 4 -30.52 -35.22 -38.74
N LEU A 5 -30.98 -34.45 -39.74
CA LEU A 5 -30.29 -33.23 -40.19
C LEU A 5 -30.27 -32.13 -39.11
N SER A 6 -31.38 -31.96 -38.37
CA SER A 6 -31.47 -31.00 -37.26
C SER A 6 -30.63 -31.42 -36.05
N LEU A 7 -30.54 -32.73 -35.76
CA LEU A 7 -29.69 -33.25 -34.68
C LEU A 7 -28.21 -32.97 -34.96
N ILE A 8 -27.76 -33.24 -36.20
CA ILE A 8 -26.39 -32.99 -36.65
C ILE A 8 -26.08 -31.49 -36.63
N GLY A 9 -27.02 -30.64 -37.09
CA GLY A 9 -26.87 -29.19 -37.04
C GLY A 9 -26.74 -28.65 -35.60
N GLY A 10 -27.54 -29.17 -34.68
CA GLY A 10 -27.45 -28.80 -33.26
C GLY A 10 -26.13 -29.19 -32.61
N VAL A 11 -25.63 -30.40 -32.90
CA VAL A 11 -24.32 -30.85 -32.40
C VAL A 11 -23.19 -29.99 -32.98
N LEU A 12 -23.22 -29.68 -34.28
CA LEU A 12 -22.24 -28.80 -34.90
C LEU A 12 -22.25 -27.39 -34.30
N MET A 13 -23.43 -26.84 -34.02
CA MET A 13 -23.57 -25.53 -33.38
C MET A 13 -23.01 -25.53 -31.95
N SER A 14 -23.25 -26.60 -31.20
CA SER A 14 -22.73 -26.77 -29.84
C SER A 14 -21.20 -26.89 -29.83
N VAL A 15 -20.64 -27.68 -30.76
CA VAL A 15 -19.18 -27.80 -30.93
C VAL A 15 -18.57 -26.47 -31.37
N ALA A 16 -19.21 -25.72 -32.28
CA ALA A 16 -18.73 -24.41 -32.69
C ALA A 16 -18.72 -23.40 -31.53
N LEU A 17 -19.78 -23.40 -30.69
CA LEU A 17 -19.85 -22.54 -29.50
C LEU A 17 -18.76 -22.90 -28.49
N LEU A 18 -18.54 -24.20 -28.26
CA LEU A 18 -17.52 -24.71 -27.36
C LEU A 18 -16.12 -24.36 -27.88
N TRP A 19 -15.89 -24.45 -29.19
CA TRP A 19 -14.63 -24.06 -29.82
C TRP A 19 -14.34 -22.57 -29.67
N VAL A 20 -15.34 -21.69 -29.79
CA VAL A 20 -15.20 -20.25 -29.55
C VAL A 20 -14.88 -19.96 -28.07
N VAL A 21 -15.59 -20.60 -27.13
CA VAL A 21 -15.29 -20.46 -25.70
C VAL A 21 -13.87 -20.94 -25.40
N GLN A 22 -13.46 -22.09 -25.95
CA GLN A 22 -12.10 -22.60 -25.83
C GLN A 22 -11.07 -21.62 -26.43
N GLN A 23 -11.37 -21.00 -27.57
CA GLN A 23 -10.53 -19.96 -28.18
C GLN A 23 -10.41 -18.72 -27.28
N LEU A 24 -11.46 -18.37 -26.53
CA LEU A 24 -11.45 -17.26 -25.57
C LEU A 24 -10.64 -17.61 -24.31
N LEU A 25 -10.80 -18.83 -23.78
CA LEU A 25 -10.05 -19.30 -22.61
C LEU A 25 -8.55 -19.50 -22.90
N LEU A 26 -8.19 -19.84 -24.14
CA LEU A 26 -6.79 -19.94 -24.58
C LEU A 26 -6.22 -18.60 -25.07
N GLN A 27 -6.98 -17.50 -25.06
CA GLN A 27 -6.37 -16.20 -25.30
C GLN A 27 -5.34 -15.98 -24.18
N PRO A 28 -4.07 -15.72 -24.53
CA PRO A 28 -3.08 -15.39 -23.52
C PRO A 28 -3.62 -14.18 -22.77
N PRO A 29 -3.78 -14.26 -21.43
CA PRO A 29 -4.20 -13.11 -20.67
C PRO A 29 -3.23 -11.97 -20.99
N LEU A 30 -3.74 -10.75 -21.15
CA LEU A 30 -2.93 -9.53 -21.31
C LEU A 30 -2.14 -9.19 -20.02
N GLU A 31 -1.84 -10.19 -19.19
CA GLU A 31 -1.15 -10.17 -17.91
C GLU A 31 0.37 -10.32 -18.10
N GLN A 32 0.98 -9.46 -18.91
CA GLN A 32 2.45 -9.39 -18.94
C GLN A 32 3.03 -8.00 -18.66
N ARG A 33 2.19 -7.00 -18.35
CA ARG A 33 2.68 -5.68 -17.96
C ARG A 33 2.86 -5.50 -16.45
N THR A 34 2.11 -6.21 -15.61
CA THR A 34 2.13 -5.99 -14.15
C THR A 34 3.06 -6.96 -13.40
N ASP A 35 3.29 -8.17 -13.91
CA ASP A 35 4.03 -9.21 -13.15
C ASP A 35 5.56 -9.08 -13.30
N ARG A 36 6.07 -8.65 -14.46
CA ARG A 36 7.53 -8.44 -14.65
C ARG A 36 8.13 -7.33 -13.77
N GLN A 37 7.32 -6.44 -13.21
CA GLN A 37 7.80 -5.41 -12.29
C GLN A 37 7.92 -5.88 -10.83
N ARG A 38 7.40 -7.06 -10.47
CA ARG A 38 7.46 -7.57 -9.08
C ARG A 38 8.68 -8.42 -8.76
N THR A 39 9.45 -8.87 -9.76
CA THR A 39 10.61 -9.77 -9.54
C THR A 39 11.97 -9.05 -9.57
N ARG A 40 12.02 -7.77 -9.19
CA ARG A 40 13.28 -7.08 -8.84
C ARG A 40 13.14 -6.40 -7.48
N LEU A 41 12.90 -7.19 -6.45
CA LEU A 41 13.42 -6.87 -5.12
C LEU A 41 14.75 -7.60 -5.03
N GLU A 42 15.77 -6.98 -5.64
CA GLU A 42 17.16 -7.37 -5.43
C GLU A 42 17.43 -7.12 -3.95
N MET A 43 17.59 -8.22 -3.23
CA MET A 43 18.02 -8.27 -1.85
C MET A 43 19.29 -7.42 -1.70
N VAL A 44 19.18 -6.22 -1.15
CA VAL A 44 20.33 -5.58 -0.53
C VAL A 44 20.54 -6.37 0.75
N GLU A 45 21.44 -7.35 0.68
CA GLU A 45 21.97 -8.05 1.85
C GLU A 45 22.38 -6.98 2.86
N LEU A 46 21.59 -6.82 3.93
CA LEU A 46 21.98 -5.97 5.04
C LEU A 46 23.26 -6.58 5.59
N GLN A 47 24.40 -5.95 5.29
CA GLN A 47 25.65 -6.28 5.95
C GLN A 47 25.36 -6.33 7.45
N PRO A 48 25.54 -7.47 8.14
CA PRO A 48 25.26 -7.53 9.57
C PRO A 48 26.10 -6.44 10.26
N PRO A 49 25.53 -5.66 11.19
CA PRO A 49 26.28 -4.63 11.87
C PRO A 49 27.52 -5.28 12.51
N PRO A 50 28.70 -4.65 12.40
CA PRO A 50 29.90 -5.19 13.03
C PRO A 50 29.63 -5.38 14.53
N PRO A 51 30.19 -6.44 15.15
CA PRO A 51 29.98 -6.70 16.57
C PRO A 51 30.35 -5.44 17.37
N PRO A 52 29.60 -5.12 18.44
CA PRO A 52 29.87 -3.93 19.23
C PRO A 52 31.32 -3.98 19.69
N VAL A 53 32.10 -2.98 19.27
CA VAL A 53 33.44 -2.75 19.80
C VAL A 53 33.25 -2.57 21.30
N SER A 54 33.89 -3.44 22.09
CA SER A 54 33.90 -3.35 23.56
C SER A 54 34.11 -1.90 23.95
N SER A 55 33.11 -1.33 24.62
CA SER A 55 33.17 0.03 25.14
C SER A 55 34.47 0.20 25.93
N PRO A 56 35.28 1.24 25.67
CA PRO A 56 36.45 1.57 26.47
C PRO A 56 36.07 1.61 27.96
N PRO A 57 36.94 1.20 28.89
CA PRO A 57 36.66 1.31 30.31
C PRO A 57 36.33 2.76 30.61
N GLU A 58 35.13 2.98 31.15
CA GLU A 58 34.65 4.28 31.58
C GLU A 58 35.71 4.85 32.54
N PRO A 59 36.27 6.04 32.27
CA PRO A 59 37.28 6.61 33.14
C PRO A 59 36.69 6.72 34.56
N GLU A 60 37.40 6.17 35.56
CA GLU A 60 37.09 6.40 36.97
C GLU A 60 37.12 7.91 37.22
N MET A 61 35.95 8.54 37.13
CA MET A 61 35.73 9.86 37.67
C MET A 61 35.84 9.71 39.18
N SER A 62 37.00 10.09 39.69
CA SER A 62 37.27 10.37 41.09
C SER A 62 36.09 11.15 41.67
N GLU A 63 35.30 10.49 42.52
CA GLU A 63 34.10 11.06 43.11
C GLU A 63 34.54 12.05 44.21
N PRO A 64 34.29 13.36 44.09
CA PRO A 64 34.49 14.28 45.21
C PRO A 64 33.51 13.91 46.33
N PRO A 65 33.93 13.96 47.61
CA PRO A 65 33.09 13.51 48.72
C PRO A 65 31.81 14.36 48.81
N SER A 66 30.68 13.67 48.86
CA SER A 66 29.33 14.25 48.89
C SER A 66 28.98 14.83 50.28
N PRO A 67 28.24 15.96 50.35
CA PRO A 67 27.71 16.49 51.60
C PRO A 67 26.56 15.62 52.14
N PRO A 68 26.31 15.60 53.46
CA PRO A 68 25.36 14.67 54.08
C PRO A 68 23.88 14.98 53.73
N PRO A 69 23.03 13.95 53.75
CA PRO A 69 21.66 14.00 53.23
C PRO A 69 20.66 14.64 54.21
N PRO A 70 19.61 15.34 53.71
CA PRO A 70 18.43 15.62 54.51
C PRO A 70 17.51 14.39 54.64
N PRO A 71 16.75 14.27 55.76
CA PRO A 71 16.01 13.07 56.13
C PRO A 71 14.73 12.78 55.32
N SER A 72 14.41 11.49 55.29
CA SER A 72 13.41 10.74 54.52
C SER A 72 11.94 11.10 54.76
N LEU A 73 11.07 10.79 53.78
CA LEU A 73 9.79 10.14 54.07
C LEU A 73 9.48 9.03 53.06
N THR A 74 9.05 7.93 53.64
CA THR A 74 8.83 6.57 53.13
C THR A 74 7.68 6.51 52.13
N VAL A 75 7.84 5.78 51.02
CA VAL A 75 6.71 5.21 50.28
C VAL A 75 6.73 3.71 50.48
N GLU A 76 5.61 3.25 51.00
CA GLU A 76 5.27 1.91 51.48
C GLU A 76 5.21 0.87 50.34
N ALA A 77 5.34 -0.39 50.73
CA ALA A 77 5.70 -1.55 49.93
C ALA A 77 4.65 -2.03 48.90
N ALA A 78 5.15 -2.75 47.90
CA ALA A 78 4.38 -3.64 47.02
C ALA A 78 3.68 -4.78 47.81
N PRO A 79 2.67 -5.43 47.18
CA PRO A 79 2.87 -6.84 46.92
C PRO A 79 2.46 -7.27 45.49
N ASN A 80 3.34 -8.09 44.96
CA ASN A 80 3.19 -9.07 43.89
C ASN A 80 1.85 -9.82 43.85
N ALA A 81 1.25 -9.89 42.67
CA ALA A 81 0.57 -11.10 42.21
C ALA A 81 0.68 -11.15 40.68
N ALA A 82 1.63 -11.96 40.21
CA ALA A 82 1.56 -12.49 38.87
C ALA A 82 0.22 -13.24 38.73
N LEU A 83 -0.67 -12.72 37.89
CA LEU A 83 -1.70 -13.53 37.27
C LEU A 83 -1.51 -13.42 35.77
N ALA A 84 -1.05 -14.55 35.24
CA ALA A 84 -1.24 -15.01 33.89
C ALA A 84 -2.47 -14.38 33.24
N LEU A 85 -2.23 -13.55 32.22
CA LEU A 85 -3.16 -13.35 31.12
C LEU A 85 -2.45 -13.82 29.86
N GLU A 86 -2.32 -15.14 29.81
CA GLU A 86 -2.42 -15.90 28.58
C GLU A 86 -3.80 -15.59 27.99
N GLN A 87 -3.87 -14.50 27.23
CA GLN A 87 -5.07 -14.13 26.49
C GLN A 87 -4.71 -14.21 25.01
N SER A 88 -5.06 -15.34 24.43
CA SER A 88 -5.29 -15.47 22.98
C SER A 88 -6.16 -14.31 22.53
N ILE A 89 -5.55 -13.33 21.88
CA ILE A 89 -6.28 -12.39 21.05
C ILE A 89 -6.40 -13.06 19.69
N GLU A 90 -7.48 -13.85 19.56
CA GLU A 90 -8.02 -14.24 18.28
C GLU A 90 -8.25 -12.96 17.47
N ALA A 91 -7.50 -12.78 16.39
CA ALA A 91 -7.74 -11.68 15.46
C ALA A 91 -9.13 -11.87 14.85
N PRO A 92 -10.02 -10.86 14.86
CA PRO A 92 -11.28 -10.98 14.16
C PRO A 92 -10.97 -11.01 12.67
N GLU A 93 -11.26 -12.13 12.00
CA GLU A 93 -11.25 -12.19 10.54
C GLU A 93 -12.37 -11.27 10.03
N LEU A 94 -12.00 -10.06 9.62
CA LEU A 94 -12.90 -9.19 8.89
C LEU A 94 -13.10 -9.79 7.50
N PRO A 95 -14.33 -10.17 7.11
CA PRO A 95 -14.59 -10.61 5.75
C PRO A 95 -14.46 -9.39 4.84
N LEU A 96 -13.29 -9.25 4.21
CA LEU A 96 -13.11 -8.38 3.06
C LEU A 96 -14.04 -8.88 1.96
N ALA A 97 -15.24 -8.29 1.90
CA ALA A 97 -16.14 -8.45 0.78
C ALA A 97 -15.38 -8.06 -0.49
N ARG A 98 -15.17 -9.07 -1.35
CA ARG A 98 -14.54 -8.95 -2.66
C ARG A 98 -15.34 -7.92 -3.47
N LEU A 99 -14.78 -6.72 -3.62
CA LEU A 99 -15.29 -5.73 -4.55
C LEU A 99 -14.88 -6.19 -5.95
N ASP A 100 -15.85 -6.66 -6.72
CA ASP A 100 -15.66 -7.05 -8.12
C ASP A 100 -15.25 -5.82 -8.95
N PRO A 101 -14.08 -5.82 -9.58
CA PRO A 101 -13.54 -4.66 -10.32
C PRO A 101 -14.23 -4.42 -11.68
N GLY A 102 -15.48 -4.86 -11.86
CA GLY A 102 -16.17 -4.88 -13.15
C GLY A 102 -17.38 -3.94 -13.31
N ALA A 103 -17.78 -3.19 -12.26
CA ALA A 103 -19.10 -2.54 -12.25
C ALA A 103 -19.11 -1.01 -12.31
N LEU A 104 -17.98 -0.34 -12.56
CA LEU A 104 -17.95 1.13 -12.67
C LEU A 104 -17.53 1.56 -14.08
N ASP A 105 -18.50 1.51 -15.01
CA ASP A 105 -18.43 2.17 -16.31
C ASP A 105 -18.68 3.67 -16.13
N ILE A 106 -17.60 4.42 -15.87
CA ILE A 106 -17.64 5.88 -15.81
C ILE A 106 -16.91 6.41 -17.05
N GLY A 107 -17.71 6.72 -18.09
CA GLY A 107 -17.42 7.74 -19.09
C GLY A 107 -16.22 7.50 -20.00
N ARG A 108 -16.38 6.68 -21.04
CA ARG A 108 -15.41 6.54 -22.14
C ARG A 108 -15.50 7.73 -23.11
N PRO A 109 -14.44 8.55 -23.31
CA PRO A 109 -14.36 9.46 -24.45
C PRO A 109 -13.86 8.72 -25.70
N GLY A 110 -14.40 9.07 -26.87
CA GLY A 110 -14.05 8.49 -28.17
C GLY A 110 -12.59 8.74 -28.62
N PRO A 111 -12.14 8.07 -29.70
CA PRO A 111 -10.72 7.95 -30.01
C PRO A 111 -10.14 9.27 -30.55
N ALA A 112 -9.27 9.91 -29.77
CA ALA A 112 -8.37 10.94 -30.26
C ALA A 112 -7.18 10.29 -30.98
N ALA A 113 -6.74 10.94 -32.05
CA ALA A 113 -5.76 10.48 -33.03
C ALA A 113 -4.47 9.90 -32.42
N ALA A 114 -4.04 8.78 -33.00
CA ALA A 114 -2.83 8.04 -32.65
C ALA A 114 -1.55 8.84 -32.98
N GLY A 115 -1.17 9.75 -32.09
CA GLY A 115 0.23 10.09 -31.86
C GLY A 115 0.87 8.98 -31.04
N ALA A 116 2.12 8.63 -31.35
CA ALA A 116 2.92 7.56 -30.73
C ALA A 116 2.47 7.24 -29.31
N ALA A 117 1.98 6.01 -29.09
CA ALA A 117 1.41 5.55 -27.83
C ALA A 117 2.40 5.82 -26.68
N ALA A 118 2.24 6.98 -26.05
CA ALA A 118 3.02 7.36 -24.90
C ALA A 118 2.58 6.42 -23.78
N THR A 119 3.45 5.48 -23.45
CA THR A 119 3.23 4.59 -22.32
C THR A 119 2.96 5.45 -21.08
N ALA A 120 1.84 5.19 -20.40
CA ALA A 120 1.50 5.90 -19.18
C ALA A 120 2.65 5.75 -18.16
N PRO A 121 3.04 6.83 -17.46
CA PRO A 121 4.07 6.75 -16.45
C PRO A 121 3.63 5.81 -15.31
N VAL A 122 4.54 4.96 -14.85
CA VAL A 122 4.33 4.06 -13.71
C VAL A 122 5.10 4.60 -12.52
N ALA A 123 4.45 4.71 -11.37
CA ALA A 123 5.09 5.20 -10.16
C ALA A 123 5.95 4.11 -9.50
N ILE A 124 7.23 4.41 -9.28
CA ILE A 124 8.18 3.51 -8.59
C ILE A 124 8.19 3.78 -7.08
N SER A 125 8.05 5.05 -6.68
CA SER A 125 8.01 5.46 -5.28
C SER A 125 6.99 6.56 -5.09
N GLN A 126 6.14 6.42 -4.07
CA GLN A 126 5.11 7.37 -3.69
C GLN A 126 5.19 7.56 -2.16
N PRO A 127 6.03 8.49 -1.67
CA PRO A 127 6.07 8.79 -0.24
C PRO A 127 4.71 9.34 0.20
N ARG A 128 4.26 8.94 1.39
CA ARG A 128 3.02 9.48 1.96
C ARG A 128 3.27 10.89 2.48
N PRO A 129 2.33 11.83 2.23
CA PRO A 129 2.44 13.18 2.75
C PRO A 129 2.33 13.19 4.29
N PRO A 130 3.07 14.09 4.98
CA PRO A 130 2.97 14.23 6.43
C PRO A 130 1.61 14.83 6.81
N TYR A 131 0.98 14.28 7.84
CA TYR A 131 -0.33 14.74 8.27
C TYR A 131 -0.26 16.12 8.99
N PRO A 132 -1.13 17.09 8.66
CA PRO A 132 -1.09 18.42 9.27
C PRO A 132 -1.39 18.39 10.78
N GLN A 133 -0.51 19.00 11.58
CA GLN A 133 -0.68 19.09 13.05
C GLN A 133 -1.97 19.83 13.44
N SER A 134 -2.36 20.85 12.67
CA SER A 134 -3.61 21.59 12.89
C SER A 134 -4.87 20.74 12.70
N ALA A 135 -4.85 19.78 11.76
CA ALA A 135 -5.94 18.84 11.54
C ALA A 135 -5.96 17.77 12.63
N LEU A 136 -4.78 17.28 13.03
CA LEU A 136 -4.64 16.22 14.04
C LEU A 136 -5.21 16.62 15.39
N ARG A 137 -4.88 17.83 15.87
CA ARG A 137 -5.40 18.36 17.13
C ARG A 137 -6.92 18.53 17.13
N ARG A 138 -7.52 18.70 15.95
CA ARG A 138 -8.96 18.92 15.78
C ARG A 138 -9.70 17.64 15.36
N GLY A 139 -8.98 16.53 15.15
CA GLY A 139 -9.55 15.27 14.66
C GLY A 139 -10.24 15.41 13.30
N LEU A 140 -9.75 16.29 12.43
CA LEU A 140 -10.40 16.57 11.14
C LEU A 140 -9.85 15.65 10.06
N GLU A 141 -10.71 14.97 9.33
CA GLU A 141 -10.32 14.15 8.18
C GLU A 141 -10.68 14.82 6.86
N GLY A 142 -10.08 14.34 5.77
CA GLY A 142 -10.25 14.97 4.47
C GLY A 142 -9.53 14.28 3.33
N TRP A 143 -9.72 14.85 2.14
CA TRP A 143 -9.06 14.42 0.91
C TRP A 143 -8.68 15.62 0.05
N VAL A 144 -7.65 15.42 -0.77
CA VAL A 144 -7.14 16.41 -1.73
C VAL A 144 -6.95 15.71 -3.07
N ARG A 145 -7.48 16.32 -4.13
CA ARG A 145 -7.27 15.90 -5.52
C ARG A 145 -6.28 16.84 -6.17
N ILE A 146 -5.17 16.27 -6.64
CA ILE A 146 -4.05 16.99 -7.23
C ILE A 146 -3.88 16.54 -8.68
N GLU A 147 -3.46 17.47 -9.52
CA GLU A 147 -2.98 17.20 -10.85
C GLU A 147 -1.54 17.66 -10.97
N PHE A 148 -0.71 16.84 -11.60
CA PHE A 148 0.71 17.12 -11.77
C PHE A 148 1.19 16.55 -13.11
N THR A 149 2.35 17.01 -13.55
CA THR A 149 2.97 16.53 -14.80
C THR A 149 4.19 15.69 -14.48
N VAL A 150 4.34 14.54 -15.13
CA VAL A 150 5.55 13.71 -15.04
C VAL A 150 6.44 13.98 -16.25
N THR A 151 7.70 14.29 -16.02
CA THR A 151 8.68 14.52 -17.09
C THR A 151 9.14 13.21 -17.73
N ARG A 152 9.82 13.31 -18.87
CA ARG A 152 10.49 12.16 -19.50
C ARG A 152 11.57 11.52 -18.61
N GLU A 153 12.11 12.28 -17.67
CA GLU A 153 13.08 11.81 -16.67
C GLU A 153 12.40 11.12 -15.46
N GLY A 154 11.06 11.06 -15.42
CA GLY A 154 10.30 10.49 -14.31
C GLY A 154 10.15 11.41 -13.10
N ARG A 155 10.50 12.70 -13.22
CA ARG A 155 10.30 13.68 -12.14
C ARG A 155 8.89 14.27 -12.19
N VAL A 156 8.32 14.53 -11.02
CA VAL A 156 7.04 15.23 -10.88
C VAL A 156 7.28 16.74 -10.92
N GLN A 157 6.50 17.47 -11.71
CA GLN A 157 6.54 18.93 -11.84
C GLN A 157 5.12 19.53 -11.85
N ALA A 158 5.04 20.81 -11.47
CA ALA A 158 3.82 21.63 -11.47
C ALA A 158 2.59 20.96 -10.81
N PRO A 159 2.68 20.53 -9.54
CA PRO A 159 1.51 20.06 -8.80
C PRO A 159 0.51 21.20 -8.58
N ARG A 160 -0.76 20.93 -8.82
CA ARG A 160 -1.87 21.85 -8.57
C ARG A 160 -3.02 21.13 -7.87
N VAL A 161 -3.57 21.74 -6.83
CA VAL A 161 -4.77 21.24 -6.16
C VAL A 161 -5.99 21.61 -6.99
N ILE A 162 -6.76 20.60 -7.42
CA ILE A 162 -8.03 20.78 -8.12
C ILE A 162 -9.17 20.92 -7.12
N GLU A 163 -9.16 20.10 -6.06
CA GLU A 163 -10.22 20.05 -5.08
C GLU A 163 -9.70 19.55 -3.74
N SER A 164 -10.25 20.08 -2.66
CA SER A 164 -9.85 19.76 -1.29
C SER A 164 -11.03 19.87 -0.35
N THR A 165 -11.22 18.86 0.50
CA THR A 165 -12.19 18.93 1.60
C THR A 165 -11.55 18.38 2.86
N PRO A 166 -11.57 19.11 3.99
CA PRO A 166 -11.87 20.54 4.16
C PRO A 166 -10.85 21.45 3.46
N ALA A 167 -11.34 22.58 2.94
CA ALA A 167 -10.53 23.50 2.15
C ALA A 167 -9.32 24.04 2.91
N ASN A 168 -8.16 24.07 2.26
CA ASN A 168 -6.94 24.72 2.72
C ASN A 168 -6.33 24.16 4.03
N ILE A 169 -6.78 22.98 4.48
CA ILE A 169 -6.19 22.30 5.64
C ILE A 169 -5.12 21.30 5.21
N PHE A 170 -5.37 20.58 4.11
CA PHE A 170 -4.53 19.49 3.64
C PHE A 170 -3.66 19.87 2.44
N ASP A 171 -3.91 21.03 1.83
CA ASP A 171 -3.31 21.48 0.57
C ASP A 171 -1.78 21.61 0.63
N GLN A 172 -1.21 21.97 1.80
CA GLN A 172 0.24 22.12 1.97
C GLN A 172 0.98 20.79 2.16
N ALA A 173 0.28 19.77 2.67
CA ALA A 173 0.86 18.45 2.84
C ALA A 173 0.86 17.65 1.53
N ALA A 174 -0.02 18.03 0.60
CA ALA A 174 -0.37 17.33 -0.62
C ALA A 174 0.72 17.39 -1.71
#